data_AF-A0A956EGE4-F1
#
_entry.id   AF-A0A956EGE4-F1
#
_cell.length_a   1.000
_cell.length_b   1.000
_cell.length_c   1.000
_cell.angle_alpha   90.00
_cell.angle_beta   90.00
_cell.angle_gamma   90.00
#
_symmetry.space_group_name_H-M   'P 1'
#
loop_
_entity.id
_entity.type
_entity.pdbx_description
1 polymer ?
#
loop_
_entity_poly.entity_id
_entity_poly.type
_entity_poly.pdbx_seq_one_letter_code
_entity_poly.pdbx_strand_id
1 'polypeptide(L)'
;MALFGYWNHLAGEQEAGRVRLAPRALPEGATQAMLGDHTRARLSELDWYFRGIDTGGDHPSAFGRRGEEILSRLAEASAFFEAFRRNLDDDELNARQLSLLQADLGMLEETVEGLLADLMVIGNRVRLEALSTFRSNRGRRTDDGPVIARSPKVSRNAPCPCGSGKKYKKCCWLAEQPLH
;
A
#
# COMPACT_ATOMS: atom_id res chain seq x y z
N MET A 1 2.46 2.86 -16.34
CA MET A 1 3.81 2.25 -16.43
C MET A 1 4.69 2.52 -15.19
N ALA A 2 4.23 3.35 -14.22
CA ALA A 2 4.93 3.59 -12.95
C ALA A 2 4.54 2.60 -11.81
N LEU A 3 3.55 1.73 -12.04
CA LEU A 3 2.86 0.88 -11.03
C LEU A 3 3.75 -0.03 -10.17
N PHE A 4 4.95 -0.36 -10.62
CA PHE A 4 5.82 -1.33 -9.94
C PHE A 4 7.19 -0.76 -9.56
N GLY A 5 7.46 0.54 -9.76
CA GLY A 5 8.78 1.11 -9.50
C GLY A 5 9.19 1.00 -8.03
N TYR A 6 8.30 1.46 -7.15
CA TYR A 6 8.50 1.40 -5.69
C TYR A 6 8.40 -0.04 -5.16
N TRP A 7 7.46 -0.83 -5.69
CA TRP A 7 7.27 -2.23 -5.33
C TRP A 7 8.46 -3.13 -5.71
N ASN A 8 9.04 -2.93 -6.90
CA ASN A 8 10.25 -3.65 -7.32
C ASN A 8 11.47 -3.22 -6.50
N HIS A 9 11.54 -1.95 -6.08
CA HIS A 9 12.57 -1.48 -5.17
C HIS A 9 12.43 -2.17 -3.81
N LEU A 10 11.26 -2.12 -3.19
CA LEU A 10 11.00 -2.79 -1.91
C LEU A 10 11.27 -4.31 -1.94
N ALA A 11 10.78 -5.01 -2.97
CA ALA A 11 11.04 -6.44 -3.12
C ALA A 11 12.54 -6.74 -3.32
N GLY A 12 13.24 -5.95 -4.13
CA GLY A 12 14.69 -6.10 -4.34
C GLY A 12 15.52 -5.75 -3.10
N GLU A 13 15.09 -4.76 -2.32
CA GLU A 13 15.73 -4.41 -1.05
C GLU A 13 15.46 -5.47 0.04
N GLN A 14 14.29 -6.12 0.03
CA GLN A 14 13.98 -7.24 0.91
C GLN A 14 14.82 -8.48 0.57
N GLU A 15 14.90 -8.89 -0.70
CA GLU A 15 15.76 -9.99 -1.15
C GLU A 15 17.23 -9.75 -0.80
N ALA A 16 17.65 -8.48 -0.82
CA ALA A 16 18.99 -8.08 -0.41
C ALA A 16 19.17 -7.91 1.11
N GLY A 17 18.12 -8.12 1.92
CA GLY A 17 18.14 -7.94 3.37
C GLY A 17 18.35 -6.50 3.84
N ARG A 18 18.22 -5.52 2.94
CA ARG A 18 18.42 -4.08 3.19
C ARG A 18 17.14 -3.39 3.67
N VAL A 19 15.99 -3.91 3.26
CA VAL A 19 14.70 -3.58 3.85
C VAL A 19 14.25 -4.77 4.68
N ARG A 20 14.01 -4.54 5.97
CA ARG A 20 13.22 -5.46 6.79
C ARG A 20 11.80 -4.94 6.83
N LEU A 21 10.86 -5.76 6.42
CA LEU A 21 9.42 -5.50 6.54
C LEU A 21 8.95 -5.66 8.00
N ALA A 22 9.82 -5.43 8.98
CA ALA A 22 9.57 -5.68 10.39
C ALA A 22 10.51 -4.83 11.24
N PRO A 23 10.00 -4.10 12.24
CA PRO A 23 10.86 -3.48 13.23
C PRO A 23 11.64 -4.56 14.01
N ARG A 24 12.84 -4.21 14.49
CA ARG A 24 13.72 -5.12 15.23
C ARG A 24 12.94 -5.69 16.42
N ALA A 25 12.96 -7.03 16.58
CA ALA A 25 12.25 -7.71 17.67
C ALA A 25 12.44 -6.98 19.00
N LEU A 26 11.34 -6.72 19.69
CA LEU A 26 11.35 -6.06 20.99
C LEU A 26 12.20 -6.89 21.96
N PRO A 27 13.15 -6.28 22.69
CA PRO A 27 13.94 -6.99 23.68
C PRO A 27 13.05 -7.46 24.85
N GLU A 28 13.42 -8.54 25.51
CA GLU A 28 12.72 -9.02 26.70
C GLU A 28 12.63 -7.91 27.77
N GLY A 29 11.46 -7.76 28.38
CA GLY A 29 11.22 -6.71 29.37
C GLY A 29 11.11 -5.30 28.74
N ALA A 30 10.56 -5.21 27.53
CA ALA A 30 10.34 -3.93 26.87
C ALA A 30 9.50 -2.99 27.73
N THR A 31 9.89 -1.72 27.78
CA THR A 31 9.12 -0.69 28.49
C THR A 31 7.86 -0.34 27.71
N GLN A 32 6.89 0.25 28.39
CA GLN A 32 5.67 0.76 27.76
C GLN A 32 5.95 1.71 26.59
N ALA A 33 6.94 2.61 26.75
CA ALA A 33 7.37 3.51 25.69
C ALA A 33 7.93 2.75 24.48
N MET A 34 8.72 1.70 24.71
CA MET A 34 9.26 0.86 23.64
C MET A 34 8.15 0.12 22.88
N LEU A 35 7.15 -0.41 23.59
CA LEU A 35 5.97 -1.02 22.95
C LEU A 35 5.23 0.01 22.09
N GLY A 36 4.99 1.22 22.63
CA GLY A 36 4.32 2.29 21.90
C GLY A 36 5.07 2.74 20.65
N ASP A 37 6.39 2.93 20.73
CA ASP A 37 7.25 3.24 19.58
C ASP A 37 7.21 2.15 18.51
N HIS A 38 7.26 0.89 18.95
CA HIS A 38 7.24 -0.26 18.05
C HIS A 38 5.90 -0.38 17.32
N THR A 39 4.78 -0.26 18.04
CA THR A 39 3.44 -0.23 17.44
C THR A 39 3.28 0.93 16.45
N ARG A 40 3.79 2.12 16.76
CA ARG A 40 3.77 3.28 15.83
C ARG A 40 4.55 3.02 14.55
N ALA A 41 5.72 2.40 14.66
CA ALA A 41 6.53 2.02 13.51
C ALA A 41 5.75 1.03 12.62
N ARG A 42 5.08 0.05 13.23
CA ARG A 42 4.30 -0.95 12.51
C ARG A 42 3.06 -0.38 11.82
N LEU A 43 2.35 0.53 12.46
CA LEU A 43 1.25 1.27 11.83
C LEU A 43 1.75 2.07 10.62
N SER A 44 2.85 2.79 10.78
CA SER A 44 3.42 3.59 9.69
C SER A 44 3.78 2.72 8.48
N GLU A 45 4.32 1.53 8.71
CA GLU A 45 4.64 0.57 7.66
C GLU A 45 3.39 0.07 6.91
N LEU A 46 2.35 -0.34 7.62
CA LEU A 46 1.09 -0.76 7.00
C LEU A 46 0.47 0.37 6.19
N ASP A 47 0.52 1.60 6.70
CA ASP A 47 0.07 2.82 6.00
C ASP A 47 0.82 3.02 4.67
N TRP A 48 2.15 2.92 4.71
CA TRP A 48 3.00 3.01 3.51
C TRP A 48 2.67 1.92 2.50
N TYR A 49 2.42 0.70 2.98
CA TYR A 49 2.06 -0.43 2.16
C TYR A 49 0.72 -0.21 1.44
N PHE A 50 -0.33 0.19 2.18
CA PHE A 50 -1.64 0.49 1.61
C PHE A 50 -1.59 1.67 0.63
N ARG A 51 -0.87 2.75 0.96
CA ARG A 51 -0.66 3.87 0.03
C ARG A 51 0.08 3.45 -1.23
N GLY A 52 1.03 2.52 -1.12
CA GLY A 52 1.73 1.95 -2.28
C GLY A 52 0.79 1.23 -3.25
N ILE A 53 -0.21 0.51 -2.72
CA ILE A 53 -1.25 -0.14 -3.54
C ILE A 53 -2.17 0.91 -4.17
N ASP A 54 -2.66 1.86 -3.37
CA ASP A 54 -3.61 2.89 -3.83
C ASP A 54 -3.00 3.84 -4.88
N THR A 55 -1.74 4.24 -4.69
CA THR A 55 -0.99 5.04 -5.69
C THR A 55 -0.69 4.29 -6.98
N GLY A 56 -0.72 2.95 -6.96
CA GLY A 56 -0.71 2.11 -8.16
C GLY A 56 -2.02 2.21 -8.96
N GLY A 57 -3.11 2.68 -8.34
CA GLY A 57 -4.45 2.68 -8.93
C GLY A 57 -5.04 1.27 -9.05
N ASP A 58 -4.48 0.29 -8.33
CA ASP A 58 -4.93 -1.10 -8.35
C ASP A 58 -6.12 -1.26 -7.40
N HIS A 59 -7.28 -1.63 -7.96
CA HIS A 59 -8.41 -2.02 -7.14
C HIS A 59 -8.08 -3.33 -6.39
N PRO A 60 -8.48 -3.51 -5.13
CA PRO A 60 -8.23 -4.74 -4.35
C PRO A 60 -8.60 -6.04 -5.09
N SER A 61 -9.60 -5.98 -5.97
CA SER A 61 -10.03 -7.10 -6.81
C SER A 61 -9.02 -7.55 -7.86
N ALA A 62 -8.01 -6.74 -8.19
CA ALA A 62 -6.91 -7.11 -9.07
C ALA A 62 -6.05 -8.25 -8.48
N PHE A 63 -6.09 -8.44 -7.16
CA PHE A 63 -5.36 -9.53 -6.47
C PHE A 63 -6.19 -10.82 -6.36
N GLY A 64 -7.41 -10.85 -6.90
CA GLY A 64 -8.36 -11.95 -6.78
C GLY A 64 -8.88 -12.14 -5.36
N ARG A 65 -9.82 -13.08 -5.18
CA ARG A 65 -10.52 -13.31 -3.89
C ARG A 65 -9.55 -13.50 -2.71
N ARG A 66 -8.48 -14.27 -2.89
CA ARG A 66 -7.51 -14.52 -1.83
C ARG A 66 -6.74 -13.25 -1.46
N GLY A 67 -6.40 -12.40 -2.43
CA GLY A 67 -5.76 -11.13 -2.18
C GLY A 67 -6.68 -10.14 -1.46
N GLU A 68 -7.97 -10.09 -1.84
CA GLU A 68 -8.98 -9.30 -1.14
C GLU A 68 -9.12 -9.72 0.33
N GLU A 69 -9.18 -11.03 0.61
CA GLU A 69 -9.22 -11.56 1.98
C GLU A 69 -8.00 -11.12 2.80
N ILE A 70 -6.80 -11.19 2.21
CA ILE A 70 -5.56 -10.78 2.88
C ILE A 70 -5.57 -9.27 3.17
N LEU A 71 -5.98 -8.45 2.20
CA LEU A 71 -6.10 -7.00 2.36
C LEU A 71 -7.09 -6.65 3.49
N SER A 72 -8.22 -7.34 3.59
CA SER A 72 -9.18 -7.17 4.69
C SER A 72 -8.55 -7.49 6.04
N ARG A 73 -7.85 -8.63 6.15
CA ARG A 73 -7.18 -9.03 7.39
C ARG A 73 -6.05 -8.06 7.80
N LEU A 74 -5.33 -7.50 6.84
CA LEU A 74 -4.33 -6.47 7.10
C LEU A 74 -4.97 -5.16 7.60
N ALA A 75 -6.13 -4.78 7.06
CA ALA A 75 -6.87 -3.61 7.53
C ALA A 75 -7.39 -3.82 8.97
N GLU A 76 -7.91 -5.02 9.28
CA GLU A 76 -8.29 -5.40 10.65
C GLU A 76 -7.10 -5.34 11.61
N ALA A 77 -5.93 -5.86 11.20
CA ALA A 77 -4.71 -5.77 12.00
C ALA A 77 -4.28 -4.33 12.24
N SER A 78 -4.38 -3.45 11.23
CA SER A 78 -4.11 -2.02 11.38
C SER A 78 -5.02 -1.38 12.44
N ALA A 79 -6.33 -1.65 12.39
CA ALA A 79 -7.27 -1.17 13.40
C ALA A 79 -6.95 -1.70 14.80
N PHE A 80 -6.48 -2.95 14.91
CA PHE A 80 -6.02 -3.51 16.18
C PHE A 80 -4.79 -2.78 16.71
N PHE A 81 -3.76 -2.54 15.89
CA PHE A 81 -2.57 -1.79 16.33
C PHE A 81 -2.93 -0.36 16.79
N GLU A 82 -3.89 0.30 16.14
CA GLU A 82 -4.39 1.61 16.57
C GLU A 82 -5.09 1.55 17.94
N ALA A 83 -5.90 0.51 18.17
CA ALA A 83 -6.55 0.28 19.45
C ALA A 83 -5.53 -0.06 20.54
N PHE A 84 -4.59 -0.95 20.25
CA PHE A 84 -3.50 -1.34 21.14
C PHE A 84 -2.68 -0.13 21.57
N ARG A 85 -2.29 0.74 20.63
CA ARG A 85 -1.57 1.97 20.94
C ARG A 85 -2.37 2.90 21.85
N ARG A 86 -3.66 3.10 21.59
CA ARG A 86 -4.51 3.94 22.44
C ARG A 86 -4.55 3.41 23.87
N ASN A 87 -4.76 2.10 24.03
CA ASN A 87 -4.78 1.47 25.35
C ASN A 87 -3.42 1.56 26.06
N LEU A 88 -2.31 1.49 25.31
CA LEU A 88 -0.96 1.71 25.86
C LEU A 88 -0.73 3.15 26.33
N ASP A 89 -1.40 4.14 25.75
CA ASP A 89 -1.21 5.54 26.14
C ASP A 89 -2.05 5.94 27.38
N ASP A 90 -3.11 5.16 27.69
CA ASP A 90 -4.11 5.53 28.70
C ASP A 90 -3.82 5.00 30.12
N ASP A 91 -3.10 3.87 30.27
CA ASP A 91 -2.91 3.19 31.56
C ASP A 91 -1.44 3.12 32.00
N GLU A 92 -1.16 3.26 33.30
CA GLU A 92 0.16 2.94 33.85
C GLU A 92 0.27 1.43 34.08
N LEU A 93 1.15 0.77 33.32
CA LEU A 93 1.23 -0.70 33.27
C LEU A 93 2.38 -1.25 34.10
N ASN A 94 2.10 -2.32 34.84
CA ASN A 94 3.15 -3.06 35.56
C ASN A 94 3.92 -4.03 34.66
N ALA A 95 5.07 -4.52 35.14
CA ALA A 95 5.96 -5.40 34.39
C ALA A 95 5.28 -6.68 33.86
N ARG A 96 4.34 -7.26 34.63
CA ARG A 96 3.61 -8.46 34.21
C ARG A 96 2.66 -8.14 33.05
N GLN A 97 1.94 -7.03 33.12
CA GLN A 97 1.05 -6.58 32.04
C GLN A 97 1.86 -6.28 30.76
N LEU A 98 2.98 -5.57 30.90
CA LEU A 98 3.87 -5.28 29.77
C LEU A 98 4.40 -6.55 29.10
N SER A 99 4.78 -7.55 29.88
CA SER A 99 5.25 -8.83 29.34
C SER A 99 4.16 -9.58 28.56
N LEU A 100 2.92 -9.55 29.03
CA LEU A 100 1.78 -10.15 28.33
C LEU A 100 1.49 -9.41 27.02
N LEU A 101 1.43 -8.08 27.07
CA LEU A 101 1.21 -7.24 25.90
C LEU A 101 2.34 -7.39 24.86
N GLN A 102 3.59 -7.54 25.31
CA GLN A 102 4.72 -7.82 24.42
C GLN A 102 4.55 -9.16 23.69
N ALA A 103 4.10 -10.20 24.38
CA ALA A 103 3.85 -11.51 23.76
C ALA A 103 2.67 -11.47 22.76
N ASP A 104 1.57 -10.82 23.14
CA ASP A 104 0.40 -10.66 22.27
C ASP A 104 0.74 -9.84 21.01
N LEU A 105 1.51 -8.76 21.17
CA LEU A 105 2.00 -7.95 20.07
C LEU A 105 2.86 -8.77 19.09
N GLY A 106 3.77 -9.60 19.63
CA GLY A 106 4.61 -10.48 18.81
C GLY A 106 3.82 -11.49 17.98
N MET A 107 2.77 -12.10 18.54
CA MET A 107 1.90 -13.03 17.80
C MET A 107 1.15 -12.34 16.66
N LEU A 108 0.66 -11.11 16.89
CA LEU A 108 0.01 -10.33 15.85
C LEU A 108 1.00 -9.94 14.75
N GLU A 109 2.21 -9.54 15.12
CA GLU A 109 3.27 -9.18 14.18
C GLU A 109 3.64 -10.34 13.26
N GLU A 110 3.84 -11.54 13.80
CA GLU A 110 4.11 -12.75 13.01
C GLU A 110 2.96 -13.03 12.03
N THR A 111 1.71 -12.84 12.47
CA THR A 111 0.54 -12.99 11.60
C THR A 111 0.54 -11.97 10.46
N VAL A 112 0.84 -10.71 10.75
CA VAL A 112 0.88 -9.61 9.77
C VAL A 112 2.02 -9.82 8.76
N GLU A 113 3.18 -10.30 9.21
CA GLU A 113 4.30 -10.64 8.32
C GLU A 113 3.93 -11.73 7.34
N GLY A 114 3.28 -12.80 7.82
CA GLY A 114 2.79 -13.88 6.95
C GLY A 114 1.79 -13.38 5.91
N LEU A 115 0.86 -12.51 6.32
CA LEU A 115 -0.12 -11.90 5.41
C LEU A 115 0.54 -11.01 4.34
N LEU A 116 1.50 -10.17 4.74
CA LEU A 116 2.25 -9.34 3.80
C LEU A 116 3.02 -10.22 2.82
N ALA A 117 3.74 -11.24 3.29
CA ALA A 117 4.47 -12.17 2.43
C ALA A 117 3.55 -12.89 1.42
N ASP A 118 2.41 -13.40 1.86
CA ASP A 118 1.41 -14.02 0.98
C ASP A 118 0.92 -13.05 -0.09
N LEU A 119 0.63 -11.81 0.31
CA LEU A 119 0.17 -10.77 -0.62
C LEU A 119 1.25 -10.40 -1.64
N MET A 120 2.51 -10.36 -1.23
CA MET A 120 3.65 -10.14 -2.14
C MET A 120 3.73 -11.25 -3.19
N VAL A 121 3.54 -12.51 -2.80
CA VAL A 121 3.52 -13.66 -3.73
C VAL A 121 2.38 -13.52 -4.74
N ILE A 122 1.17 -13.16 -4.27
CA ILE A 122 0.01 -12.95 -5.15
C ILE A 122 0.26 -11.78 -6.11
N GLY A 123 0.71 -10.63 -5.60
CA GLY A 123 1.01 -9.46 -6.42
C GLY A 123 2.06 -9.75 -7.49
N ASN A 124 3.11 -10.52 -7.16
CA ASN A 124 4.12 -10.92 -8.12
C ASN A 124 3.54 -11.82 -9.24
N ARG A 125 2.63 -12.74 -8.91
CA ARG A 125 1.94 -13.57 -9.90
C ARG A 125 1.10 -12.73 -10.86
N VAL A 126 0.23 -11.87 -10.33
CA VAL A 126 -0.62 -10.97 -11.12
C VAL A 126 0.24 -10.11 -12.06
N ARG A 127 1.37 -9.59 -11.56
CA ARG A 127 2.34 -8.84 -12.35
C ARG A 127 2.94 -9.64 -13.50
N LEU A 128 3.38 -10.88 -13.25
CA LEU A 128 3.98 -11.74 -14.28
C LEU A 128 2.96 -12.09 -15.37
N GLU A 129 1.71 -12.34 -14.99
CA GLU A 129 0.60 -12.57 -15.94
C GLU A 129 0.33 -11.34 -16.79
N ALA A 130 0.28 -10.15 -16.19
CA ALA A 130 0.11 -8.89 -16.90
C ALA A 130 1.27 -8.62 -17.89
N LEU A 131 2.52 -8.87 -17.47
CA LEU A 131 3.70 -8.75 -18.32
C LEU A 131 3.70 -9.76 -19.47
N SER A 132 3.31 -11.00 -19.21
CA SER A 132 3.18 -12.06 -20.22
C SER A 132 2.13 -11.67 -21.27
N THR A 133 0.97 -11.18 -20.82
CA THR A 133 -0.11 -10.70 -21.69
C THR A 133 0.35 -9.52 -22.54
N PHE A 134 1.03 -8.55 -21.93
CA PHE A 134 1.58 -7.40 -22.64
C PHE A 134 2.65 -7.81 -23.67
N ARG A 135 3.56 -8.74 -23.33
CA ARG A 135 4.55 -9.29 -24.27
C ARG A 135 3.90 -10.06 -25.42
N SER A 136 2.87 -10.85 -25.13
CA SER A 136 2.12 -11.59 -26.15
C SER A 136 1.34 -10.66 -27.09
N ASN A 137 0.95 -9.49 -26.60
CA ASN A 137 0.31 -8.44 -27.40
C ASN A 137 1.33 -7.52 -28.12
N ARG A 138 2.60 -7.49 -27.72
CA ARG A 138 3.68 -6.84 -28.49
C ARG A 138 3.96 -7.63 -29.76
N GLY A 139 3.27 -7.25 -30.84
CA GLY A 139 3.40 -7.87 -32.16
C GLY A 139 2.06 -8.03 -32.88
N ARG A 140 0.93 -8.00 -32.16
CA ARG A 140 -0.37 -7.74 -32.79
C ARG A 140 -0.44 -6.26 -33.14
N ARG A 141 -0.03 -5.93 -34.37
CA ARG A 141 -0.40 -4.66 -34.98
C ARG A 141 -1.90 -4.70 -35.19
N THR A 142 -2.69 -4.21 -34.24
CA THR A 142 -4.00 -3.68 -34.60
C THR A 142 -3.73 -2.54 -35.57
N ASP A 143 -4.52 -2.38 -36.64
CA ASP A 143 -4.35 -1.26 -37.57
C ASP A 143 -4.47 0.12 -36.87
N ASP A 144 -4.91 0.13 -35.61
CA ASP A 144 -5.02 1.28 -34.72
C ASP A 144 -3.74 1.66 -33.93
N GLY A 145 -2.53 1.32 -34.39
CA GLY A 145 -1.27 1.81 -33.79
C GLY A 145 -1.10 1.52 -32.28
N PRO A 146 -0.11 2.14 -31.59
CA PRO A 146 -0.02 2.01 -30.14
C PRO A 146 -1.25 2.65 -29.49
N VAL A 147 -2.01 1.87 -28.71
CA VAL A 147 -3.02 2.40 -27.80
C VAL A 147 -2.31 3.20 -26.71
N ILE A 148 -1.95 4.44 -27.02
CA ILE A 148 -1.72 5.47 -26.02
C ILE A 148 -3.06 5.57 -25.29
N ALA A 149 -3.09 5.29 -23.99
CA ALA A 149 -4.25 5.56 -23.16
C ALA A 149 -4.60 7.04 -23.32
N ARG A 150 -5.51 7.35 -24.24
CA ARG A 150 -6.02 8.70 -24.40
C ARG A 150 -6.88 8.89 -23.17
N SER A 151 -6.35 9.59 -22.17
CA SER A 151 -7.18 10.18 -21.11
C SER A 151 -8.43 10.74 -21.79
N PRO A 152 -9.64 10.42 -21.34
CA PRO A 152 -10.86 10.84 -22.03
C PRO A 152 -10.77 12.35 -22.24
N LYS A 153 -10.75 12.78 -23.51
CA LYS A 153 -10.56 14.20 -23.86
C LYS A 153 -11.72 14.97 -23.24
N VAL A 154 -11.48 15.63 -22.12
CA VAL A 154 -12.47 16.49 -21.47
C VAL A 154 -12.79 17.62 -22.44
N SER A 155 -14.06 17.70 -22.85
CA SER A 155 -14.50 18.79 -23.73
C SER A 155 -14.25 20.14 -23.05
N ARG A 156 -13.65 21.10 -23.77
CA ARG A 156 -13.36 22.46 -23.28
C ARG A 156 -14.58 23.16 -22.66
N ASN A 157 -15.79 22.82 -23.08
CA ASN A 157 -17.03 23.42 -22.56
C ASN A 157 -17.70 22.61 -21.43
N ALA A 158 -17.23 21.39 -21.14
CA ALA A 158 -17.77 20.56 -20.06
C ALA A 158 -17.49 21.18 -18.68
N PRO A 159 -18.27 20.82 -17.65
CA PRO A 159 -17.93 21.12 -16.26
C PRO A 159 -16.51 20.64 -15.93
N CYS A 160 -15.73 21.47 -15.24
CA CYS A 160 -14.36 21.15 -14.89
C CYS A 160 -14.32 19.99 -13.87
N PRO A 161 -13.50 18.93 -14.09
CA PRO A 161 -13.44 17.78 -13.21
C PRO A 161 -12.90 18.09 -11.81
N CYS A 162 -12.31 19.26 -11.58
CA CYS A 162 -11.86 19.70 -10.25
C CYS A 162 -13.00 20.15 -9.32
N GLY A 163 -14.26 20.02 -9.73
CA GLY A 163 -15.43 20.35 -8.89
C GLY A 163 -15.73 21.84 -8.74
N SER A 164 -15.06 22.72 -9.49
CA SER A 164 -15.21 24.18 -9.31
C SER A 164 -16.51 24.77 -9.87
N GLY A 165 -17.37 23.96 -10.50
CA GLY A 165 -18.57 24.42 -11.22
C GLY A 165 -18.31 25.27 -12.48
N LYS A 166 -17.04 25.49 -12.86
CA LYS A 166 -16.65 26.29 -14.04
C LYS A 166 -16.49 25.39 -15.26
N LYS A 167 -16.60 25.94 -16.47
CA LYS A 167 -16.25 25.22 -17.72
C LYS A 167 -14.75 24.92 -17.74
N TYR A 168 -14.34 23.74 -18.21
CA TYR A 168 -12.95 23.28 -18.23
C TYR A 168 -11.98 24.28 -18.87
N LYS A 169 -12.37 24.92 -20.00
CA LYS A 169 -11.58 25.97 -20.69
C LYS A 169 -11.30 27.23 -19.87
N LYS A 170 -12.07 27.45 -18.81
CA LYS A 170 -11.94 28.61 -17.90
C LYS A 170 -11.35 28.20 -16.53
N CYS A 171 -10.84 26.98 -16.41
CA CYS A 171 -10.31 26.42 -15.17
C CYS A 171 -9.03 25.64 -15.49
N CYS A 172 -8.98 24.32 -15.23
CA CYS A 172 -7.78 23.50 -15.37
C CYS A 172 -7.11 23.56 -16.76
N TRP A 173 -7.87 23.83 -17.83
CA TRP A 173 -7.29 24.02 -19.18
C TRP A 173 -6.29 25.18 -19.26
N LEU A 174 -6.43 26.21 -18.42
CA LEU A 174 -5.48 27.33 -18.38
C LEU A 174 -4.20 26.97 -17.63
N ALA A 175 -4.29 26.07 -16.63
CA ALA A 175 -3.14 25.58 -15.88
C ALA A 175 -2.29 24.58 -16.68
N GLU A 176 -2.87 23.95 -17.70
CA GLU A 176 -2.22 22.98 -18.59
C GLU A 176 -1.59 23.62 -19.85
N GLN A 177 -1.70 24.94 -20.04
CA GLN A 177 -1.02 25.62 -21.14
C GLN A 177 0.45 25.83 -20.77
N PRO A 178 1.40 25.32 -21.58
CA PRO A 178 2.80 25.62 -21.37
C PRO A 178 3.01 27.13 -21.47
N LEU A 179 3.69 27.70 -20.47
CA LEU A 179 4.17 29.07 -20.50
C LEU A 179 5.08 29.23 -21.73
N HIS A 180 4.71 30.13 -22.63
CA HIS A 180 5.56 30.60 -23.72
C HIS A 180 6.61 31.59 -23.19
#